data_AF-A0A951HZX9-F1
#
_entry.id   AF-A0A951HZX9-F1
#
_cell.length_a   1.000
_cell.length_b   1.000
_cell.length_c   1.000
_cell.angle_alpha   90.00
_cell.angle_beta   90.00
_cell.angle_gamma   90.00
#
_symmetry.space_group_name_H-M   'P 1'
#
loop_
_entity.id
_entity.type
_entity.pdbx_description
1 polymer ?
#
loop_
_entity_poly.entity_id
_entity_poly.type
_entity_poly.pdbx_seq_one_letter_code
_entity_poly.pdbx_strand_id
1 'polypeptide(L)' 'MRHRNTLNLAQTALVIIDMQEAFRAKISDFAETAARIALLAHAAQLLQVPLLVTEQYPRGLG' A
#
# COMPACT_ATOMS: atom_id res chain seq x y z
N MET A 1 -10.26 -26.32 3.26
CA MET A 1 -8.96 -26.46 2.55
C MET A 1 -8.43 -25.06 2.25
N ARG A 2 -7.12 -24.79 2.44
CA ARG A 2 -6.52 -23.49 2.06
C ARG A 2 -6.57 -23.34 0.54
N HIS A 3 -6.95 -22.16 0.05
CA HIS A 3 -6.95 -21.88 -1.38
C HIS A 3 -5.50 -21.84 -1.90
N ARG A 4 -5.26 -22.36 -3.11
CA ARG A 4 -3.90 -22.44 -3.71
C ARG A 4 -3.18 -21.10 -3.81
N ASN A 5 -3.92 -19.99 -3.88
CA ASN A 5 -3.36 -18.65 -3.99
C ASN A 5 -3.28 -17.92 -2.63
N THR A 6 -3.30 -18.65 -1.52
CA THR A 6 -3.08 -18.04 -0.20
C THR A 6 -1.60 -17.63 -0.10
N LEU A 7 -1.33 -16.37 0.23
CA LEU A 7 0.03 -15.86 0.36
C LEU A 7 0.77 -16.51 1.53
N ASN A 8 2.06 -16.79 1.35
CA ASN A 8 2.97 -17.22 2.40
C ASN A 8 3.62 -15.98 3.04
N LEU A 9 3.43 -15.79 4.35
CA LEU A 9 3.99 -14.65 5.09
C LEU A 9 5.51 -14.52 4.90
N ALA A 10 6.26 -15.64 4.89
CA ALA A 10 7.72 -15.63 4.76
C ALA A 10 8.21 -15.29 3.34
N GLN A 11 7.31 -15.22 2.35
CA GLN A 11 7.63 -14.96 0.94
C GLN A 11 6.82 -13.79 0.37
N THR A 12 6.27 -12.95 1.24
CA THR A 12 5.42 -11.81 0.86
C THR A 12 6.06 -10.51 1.36
N ALA A 13 5.88 -9.44 0.60
CA ALA A 13 6.12 -8.07 1.03
C ALA A 13 4.93 -7.19 0.58
N LEU A 14 4.60 -6.16 1.36
CA LEU A 14 3.69 -5.10 0.95
C LEU A 14 4.50 -3.98 0.29
N VAL A 15 4.10 -3.56 -0.91
CA VAL A 15 4.68 -2.40 -1.59
C VAL A 15 3.59 -1.37 -1.80
N ILE A 16 3.76 -0.17 -1.22
CA ILE A 16 2.88 0.98 -1.41
C ILE A 16 3.54 1.88 -2.44
N ILE A 17 2.87 2.08 -3.57
CA ILE A 17 3.44 2.75 -4.74
C ILE A 17 2.79 4.13 -4.89
N ASP A 18 3.58 5.18 -4.72
CA ASP A 18 3.32 6.54 -5.21
C ASP A 18 1.95 7.13 -4.78
N MET A 19 1.51 6.87 -3.55
CA MET A 19 0.29 7.42 -2.99
C MET A 19 0.51 8.86 -2.47
N GLN A 20 0.50 9.83 -3.40
CA GLN A 20 0.94 11.22 -3.16
C GLN A 20 -0.17 12.26 -3.38
N GLU A 21 -0.05 13.43 -2.76
CA GLU A 21 -1.11 14.45 -2.68
C GLU A 21 -1.56 15.01 -4.03
N ALA A 22 -0.66 15.12 -5.01
CA ALA A 22 -1.01 15.62 -6.35
C ALA A 22 -2.07 14.74 -7.05
N PHE A 23 -2.20 13.47 -6.64
CA PHE A 23 -3.20 12.57 -7.20
C PHE A 23 -4.60 12.75 -6.59
N ARG A 24 -4.78 13.52 -5.52
CA ARG A 24 -6.09 13.75 -4.87
C ARG A 24 -7.18 14.20 -5.82
N ALA A 25 -6.82 15.04 -6.80
CA ALA A 25 -7.77 15.56 -7.80
C ALA A 25 -7.95 14.65 -9.03
N LYS A 26 -7.12 13.62 -9.17
CA LYS A 26 -7.07 12.73 -10.35
C LYS A 26 -7.61 11.33 -10.05
N ILE A 27 -7.58 10.91 -8.79
CA ILE A 27 -8.12 9.64 -8.31
C ILE A 27 -9.43 9.95 -7.58
N SER A 28 -10.55 9.51 -8.15
CA SER A 28 -11.89 9.84 -7.65
C SER A 28 -12.16 9.35 -6.23
N ASP A 29 -11.52 8.25 -5.82
CA ASP A 29 -11.66 7.61 -4.51
C ASP A 29 -10.38 7.74 -3.65
N PHE A 30 -9.55 8.77 -3.90
CA PHE A 30 -8.23 8.92 -3.28
C PHE A 30 -8.24 8.71 -1.76
N ALA A 31 -9.18 9.35 -1.05
CA ALA A 31 -9.26 9.27 0.41
C ALA A 31 -9.63 7.85 0.89
N GLU A 32 -10.54 7.17 0.18
CA GLU A 32 -10.92 5.79 0.51
C GLU A 32 -9.76 4.83 0.23
N THR A 33 -9.09 5.00 -0.91
CA THR A 33 -7.90 4.23 -1.27
C THR A 33 -6.78 4.44 -0.25
N ALA A 34 -6.51 5.68 0.19
CA ALA A 34 -5.55 5.98 1.24
C ALA A 34 -5.88 5.26 2.56
N ALA A 35 -7.17 5.27 2.97
CA ALA A 35 -7.61 4.59 4.18
C ALA A 35 -7.42 3.07 4.10
N ARG A 36 -7.69 2.45 2.93
CA ARG A 36 -7.47 1.02 2.68
C ARG A 36 -5.97 0.67 2.68
N ILE A 37 -5.13 1.53 2.09
CA ILE A 37 -3.67 1.39 2.14
C ILE A 37 -3.18 1.45 3.60
N ALA A 38 -3.68 2.38 4.40
CA ALA A 38 -3.32 2.48 5.82
C ALA A 38 -3.71 1.23 6.61
N LEU A 39 -4.89 0.66 6.35
CA LEU A 39 -5.30 -0.62 6.94
C LEU A 39 -4.35 -1.76 6.58
N LEU A 40 -3.93 -1.87 5.30
CA LEU A 40 -2.98 -2.89 4.86
C LEU A 40 -1.58 -2.67 5.46
N ALA A 41 -1.13 -1.42 5.57
CA ALA A 41 0.13 -1.08 6.21
C ALA A 41 0.15 -1.52 7.67
N HIS A 42 -0.94 -1.26 8.40
CA HIS A 42 -1.08 -1.72 9.78
C HIS A 42 -1.11 -3.25 9.89
N ALA A 43 -1.84 -3.94 8.99
CA ALA A 43 -1.86 -5.39 8.95
C ALA A 43 -0.48 -5.99 8.64
N ALA A 44 0.28 -5.40 7.72
CA ALA A 44 1.63 -5.84 7.39
C ALA A 44 2.57 -5.70 8.59
N GLN A 45 2.47 -4.62 9.36
CA GLN A 45 3.21 -4.45 10.62
C GLN A 45 2.87 -5.54 11.64
N LEU A 46 1.58 -5.80 11.87
CA LEU A 46 1.13 -6.84 12.81
C LEU A 46 1.60 -8.24 12.41
N LEU A 47 1.60 -8.53 11.10
CA LEU A 47 2.01 -9.81 10.53
C LEU A 47 3.52 -9.93 10.30
N GLN A 48 4.29 -8.88 10.63
CA GLN A 48 5.73 -8.79 10.41
C GLN A 48 6.13 -9.02 8.94
N VAL A 49 5.27 -8.58 8.01
CA VAL A 49 5.53 -8.61 6.57
C VAL A 49 6.34 -7.37 6.19
N PRO A 50 7.44 -7.50 5.44
CA PRO A 50 8.20 -6.35 4.95
C PRO A 50 7.30 -5.34 4.22
N LEU A 51 7.45 -4.06 4.56
CA LEU A 51 6.70 -2.95 3.96
C LEU A 51 7.68 -2.00 3.27
N LEU A 52 7.47 -1.78 1.97
CA LEU A 52 8.23 -0.84 1.15
C LEU A 52 7.29 0.27 0.64
N VAL A 53 7.83 1.48 0.56
CA VAL A 53 7.11 2.65 0.01
C VAL A 53 7.96 3.30 -1.06
N THR A 54 7.33 3.74 -2.15
CA THR A 54 7.96 4.55 -3.18
C THR A 54 7.22 5.87 -3.34
N GLU A 55 7.95 6.89 -3.79
CA GLU A 55 7.41 8.18 -4.18
C GLU A 55 7.98 8.54 -5.56
N GLN A 56 7.08 8.91 -6.48
CA GLN A 56 7.45 9.43 -7.78
C GLN A 56 7.66 10.94 -7.65
N TYR A 57 8.84 11.44 -8.04
CA TYR A 57 9.15 12.88 -8.09
C TYR A 57 8.49 13.71 -6.95
N PRO A 58 8.83 13.46 -5.68
CA PRO A 58 8.13 14.05 -4.53
C PRO A 58 8.11 15.58 -4.57
N ARG A 59 9.16 16.20 -5.12
CA ARG A 59 9.26 17.65 -5.34
C ARG A 59 8.09 18.27 -6.12
N GLY A 60 7.41 17.52 -6.99
CA GLY A 60 6.28 18.03 -7.77
C GLY A 60 4.96 17.27 -7.58
N LEU A 61 4.99 16.11 -6.93
CA LEU A 61 3.79 15.28 -6.73
C LEU A 61 3.29 15.27 -5.28
N GLY A 62 4.02 15.85 -4.34
CA GLY A 62 3.68 15.75 -2.91
C GLY A 62 4.55 14.70 -2.26
#